data_AF-A0A7W4TN89-F1
#
_entry.id   AF-A0A7W4TN89-F1
#
_cell.length_a   1.000
_cell.length_b   1.000
_cell.length_c   1.000
_cell.angle_alpha   90.00
_cell.angle_beta   90.00
_cell.angle_gamma   90.00
#
_symmetry.space_group_name_H-M   'P 1'
#
loop_
_entity.id
_entity.type
_entity.pdbx_description
1 polymer ?
#
loop_
_entity_poly.entity_id
_entity_poly.type
_entity_poly.pdbx_seq_one_letter_code
_entity_poly.pdbx_strand_id
1 'polypeptide(L)'
;MQQQSNALASWWRQLPADVRTDLLSLSPTAQLPEDLARELRSFGVQVADVGLVLRLGEHSFAAYAQPPALREFLAAARIWAALWAPEPR
;
A
#
# COMPACT_ATOMS: atom_id res chain seq x y z
N MET A 1 -11.33 -5.57 -12.63
CA MET A 1 -11.82 -4.82 -11.46
C MET A 1 -12.02 -5.75 -10.26
N GLN A 2 -13.03 -6.64 -10.26
CA GLN A 2 -13.36 -7.50 -9.09
C GLN A 2 -12.18 -8.32 -8.53
N GLN A 3 -11.34 -8.89 -9.41
CA GLN A 3 -10.20 -9.72 -9.00
C GLN A 3 -9.13 -8.93 -8.22
N GLN A 4 -8.82 -7.70 -8.63
CA GLN A 4 -7.84 -6.86 -7.92
C GLN A 4 -8.36 -6.38 -6.57
N SER A 5 -9.66 -6.06 -6.48
CA SER A 5 -10.28 -5.69 -5.21
C SER A 5 -10.27 -6.86 -4.21
N ASN A 6 -10.54 -8.09 -4.67
CA ASN A 6 -10.46 -9.28 -3.83
C ASN A 6 -9.03 -9.59 -3.37
N ALA A 7 -8.04 -9.37 -4.25
CA ALA A 7 -6.62 -9.49 -3.93
C ALA A 7 -6.21 -8.51 -2.83
N LEU A 8 -6.53 -7.22 -3.00
CA LEU A 8 -6.23 -6.17 -2.03
C LEU A 8 -6.92 -6.43 -0.68
N ALA A 9 -8.19 -6.85 -0.68
CA ALA A 9 -8.90 -7.18 0.55
C ALA A 9 -8.30 -8.41 1.27
N SER A 10 -7.76 -9.37 0.51
CA SER A 10 -7.09 -10.54 1.09
C SER A 10 -5.72 -10.18 1.67
N TRP A 11 -4.94 -9.38 0.95
CA TRP A 11 -3.68 -8.83 1.42
C TRP A 11 -3.87 -7.99 2.69
N TRP A 12 -4.80 -7.03 2.67
CA TRP A 12 -5.08 -6.14 3.79
C TRP A 12 -5.44 -6.88 5.09
N ARG A 13 -6.19 -7.98 4.99
CA ARG A 13 -6.59 -8.80 6.16
C ARG A 13 -5.44 -9.56 6.80
N GLN A 14 -4.36 -9.83 6.06
CA GLN A 14 -3.18 -10.52 6.56
C GLN A 14 -2.17 -9.58 7.21
N LEU A 15 -2.33 -8.26 7.04
CA LEU A 15 -1.41 -7.29 7.58
C LEU A 15 -1.58 -7.10 9.10
N PRO A 16 -0.46 -7.01 9.84
CA PRO A 16 -0.43 -6.52 11.21
C PRO A 16 -1.11 -5.14 11.35
N ALA A 17 -1.59 -4.83 12.56
CA ALA A 17 -2.34 -3.59 12.81
C ALA A 17 -1.48 -2.32 12.71
N ASP A 18 -0.22 -2.41 13.15
CA ASP A 18 0.83 -1.40 13.00
C ASP A 18 1.10 -1.10 11.52
N VAL A 19 1.32 -2.13 10.71
CA VAL A 19 1.55 -1.95 9.26
C VAL A 19 0.34 -1.30 8.57
N ARG A 20 -0.89 -1.68 8.96
CA ARG A 20 -2.10 -1.03 8.44
C ARG A 20 -2.16 0.45 8.82
N THR A 21 -1.73 0.81 10.02
CA THR A 21 -1.69 2.20 10.50
C THR A 21 -0.68 3.02 9.67
N ASP A 22 0.52 2.48 9.45
CA ASP A 22 1.54 3.11 8.63
C ASP A 22 1.06 3.33 7.19
N LEU A 23 0.43 2.32 6.58
CA LEU A 23 -0.13 2.43 5.23
C LEU A 23 -1.23 3.49 5.13
N LEU A 24 -2.06 3.65 6.16
CA LEU A 24 -3.08 4.71 6.19
C LEU A 24 -2.46 6.10 6.29
N SER A 25 -1.29 6.24 6.90
CA SER A 25 -0.55 7.50 6.97
C SER A 25 0.15 7.90 5.66
N LEU A 26 0.38 6.95 4.75
CA LEU A 26 1.07 7.23 3.49
C LEU A 26 0.31 8.23 2.62
N SER A 27 1.02 9.22 2.08
CA SER A 27 0.49 10.08 1.01
C SER A 27 0.14 9.25 -0.23
N PRO A 28 -0.89 9.61 -1.02
CA PRO A 28 -1.19 8.98 -2.31
C PRO A 28 -0.04 9.03 -3.32
N THR A 29 0.93 9.94 -3.13
CA THR A 29 2.13 10.09 -3.95
C THR A 29 3.38 9.43 -3.36
N ALA A 30 3.26 8.85 -2.15
CA ALA A 30 4.37 8.13 -1.54
C ALA A 30 4.73 6.89 -2.35
N GLN A 31 6.02 6.56 -2.39
CA GLN A 31 6.49 5.35 -3.04
C GLN A 31 6.43 4.17 -2.08
N LEU A 32 6.21 2.98 -2.63
CA LEU A 32 6.24 1.72 -1.91
C LEU A 32 7.66 1.16 -1.90
N PRO A 33 8.13 0.61 -0.78
CA PRO A 33 9.36 -0.17 -0.76
C PRO A 33 9.19 -1.47 -1.56
N GLU A 34 10.32 -2.05 -1.99
CA GLU A 34 10.34 -3.25 -2.81
C GLU A 34 9.59 -4.43 -2.19
N ASP A 35 9.78 -4.70 -0.90
CA ASP A 35 9.16 -5.85 -0.24
C ASP A 35 7.62 -5.76 -0.28
N LEU A 36 7.06 -4.56 -0.06
CA LEU A 36 5.62 -4.33 -0.14
C LEU A 36 5.10 -4.47 -1.58
N ALA A 37 5.86 -3.98 -2.56
CA ALA A 37 5.53 -4.17 -3.98
C ALA A 37 5.55 -5.65 -4.37
N ARG A 38 6.51 -6.43 -3.84
CA ARG A 38 6.64 -7.88 -4.04
C ARG A 38 5.46 -8.63 -3.41
N GLU A 39 5.06 -8.27 -2.21
CA GLU A 39 3.88 -8.83 -1.54
C GLU A 39 2.60 -8.54 -2.34
N LEU A 40 2.35 -7.28 -2.72
CA LEU A 40 1.17 -6.94 -3.51
C LEU A 40 1.07 -7.77 -4.81
N ARG A 41 2.21 -7.98 -5.49
CA ARG A 41 2.29 -8.84 -6.68
C ARG A 41 1.98 -10.31 -6.36
N SER A 42 2.43 -10.84 -5.23
CA SER A 42 2.14 -12.23 -4.84
C SER A 42 0.65 -12.48 -4.59
N PHE A 43 -0.10 -11.43 -4.20
CA PHE A 43 -1.55 -11.45 -4.09
C PHE A 43 -2.29 -11.22 -5.42
N GLY A 44 -1.56 -10.95 -6.51
CA GLY A 44 -2.14 -10.69 -7.84
C GLY A 44 -2.52 -9.22 -8.06
N VAL A 45 -2.03 -8.29 -7.24
CA VAL A 45 -2.17 -6.85 -7.47
C VAL A 45 -1.12 -6.42 -8.49
N GLN A 46 -1.55 -5.71 -9.53
CA GLN A 46 -0.64 -5.18 -10.55
C GLN A 46 0.08 -3.96 -9.97
N VAL A 47 1.39 -4.09 -9.73
CA VAL A 47 2.27 -2.97 -9.36
C VAL A 47 3.18 -2.68 -10.55
N ALA A 48 2.96 -1.52 -11.19
CA ALA A 48 3.76 -1.06 -12.32
C ALA A 48 5.24 -0.96 -11.96
N ASP A 49 6.12 -1.19 -12.93
CA ASP A 49 7.56 -1.26 -12.68
C ASP A 49 8.19 0.09 -12.37
N VAL A 50 9.06 0.04 -11.35
CA VAL A 50 10.05 1.00 -10.82
C VAL A 50 9.81 2.48 -11.14
N GLY A 51 9.45 3.24 -10.10
CA GLY A 51 9.41 4.71 -10.17
C GLY A 51 10.78 5.36 -9.92
N LEU A 52 11.66 4.72 -9.15
CA LEU A 52 12.96 5.27 -8.76
C LEU A 52 13.94 4.15 -8.33
N VAL A 53 15.18 4.20 -8.81
CA VAL A 53 16.30 3.44 -8.23
C VAL A 53 17.26 4.42 -7.57
N LEU A 54 17.42 4.31 -6.26
CA LEU A 54 18.40 5.08 -5.50
C LEU A 54 19.64 4.22 -5.28
N ARG A 55 20.80 4.71 -5.72
CA ARG A 55 22.10 4.09 -5.43
C ARG A 55 22.81 4.88 -4.34
N LEU A 56 23.11 4.23 -3.22
CA LEU A 56 23.85 4.79 -2.09
C LEU A 56 25.08 3.90 -1.86
N GLY A 57 26.21 4.28 -2.46
CA GLY A 57 27.43 3.46 -2.50
C GLY A 57 27.20 2.17 -3.31
N GLU A 58 27.44 1.03 -2.67
CA GLU A 58 27.20 -0.30 -3.25
C GLU A 58 25.76 -0.81 -3.07
N HIS A 59 24.92 -0.06 -2.35
CA HIS A 59 23.52 -0.44 -2.13
C HIS A 59 22.60 0.19 -3.18
N SER A 60 21.67 -0.60 -3.70
CA SER A 60 20.61 -0.15 -4.61
C SER A 60 19.25 -0.37 -3.96
N PHE A 61 18.42 0.67 -3.96
CA PHE A 61 17.07 0.65 -3.42
C PHE A 61 16.09 0.94 -4.55
N ALA A 62 15.12 0.06 -4.76
CA ALA A 62 14.02 0.29 -5.68
C ALA A 62 12.79 0.78 -4.92
N ALA A 63 12.15 1.82 -5.46
CA ALA A 63 10.90 2.33 -4.95
C ALA A 63 9.85 2.37 -6.07
N TYR A 64 8.63 1.98 -5.71
CA TYR A 64 7.56 1.67 -6.65
C TYR A 64 6.40 2.64 -6.48
N ALA A 65 5.79 3.06 -7.58
CA ALA A 65 4.58 3.87 -7.47
C ALA A 65 3.44 3.06 -6.86
N GLN A 66 2.60 3.69 -6.04
CA GLN A 66 1.36 3.06 -5.58
C GLN A 66 0.43 2.80 -6.78
N PRO A 67 0.00 1.55 -7.01
CA PRO A 67 -0.92 1.27 -8.10
C PRO A 67 -2.28 1.95 -7.85
N PRO A 68 -3.00 2.37 -8.91
CA PRO A 68 -4.29 3.06 -8.78
C PRO A 68 -5.28 2.36 -7.85
N ALA A 69 -5.42 1.05 -7.98
CA ALA A 69 -6.31 0.23 -7.16
C ALA A 69 -5.94 0.27 -5.66
N LEU A 70 -4.64 0.30 -5.32
CA LEU A 70 -4.21 0.45 -3.93
C LEU A 70 -4.52 1.85 -3.39
N ARG A 71 -4.32 2.91 -4.19
CA ARG A 71 -4.63 4.28 -3.77
C ARG A 71 -6.12 4.44 -3.45
N GLU A 72 -6.98 3.91 -4.31
CA GLU A 72 -8.43 3.89 -4.10
C GLU A 72 -8.81 3.09 -2.86
N PHE A 73 -8.22 1.91 -2.69
CA PHE A 73 -8.43 1.07 -1.51
C PHE A 73 -8.05 1.80 -0.21
N LEU A 74 -6.84 2.40 -0.15
CA LEU A 74 -6.38 3.14 1.02
C LEU A 74 -7.22 4.38 1.26
N ALA A 75 -7.70 5.07 0.22
CA ALA A 75 -8.62 6.19 0.38
C ALA A 75 -9.93 5.77 1.04
N ALA A 76 -10.54 4.66 0.59
CA ALA A 76 -11.74 4.11 1.21
C ALA A 76 -11.47 3.64 2.66
N ALA A 77 -10.33 3.00 2.91
CA ALA A 77 -9.93 2.55 4.23
C ALA A 77 -9.74 3.71 5.22
N ARG A 78 -9.21 4.86 4.77
CA ARG A 78 -9.09 6.09 5.58
C ARG A 78 -10.45 6.66 5.96
N ILE A 79 -11.39 6.72 5.01
CA ILE A 79 -12.76 7.20 5.27
C ILE A 79 -13.43 6.29 6.32
N TRP A 80 -13.32 4.97 6.14
CA TRP A 80 -13.81 4.02 7.14
C TRP A 80 -13.15 4.23 8.49
N ALA A 81 -11.82 4.29 8.58
CA ALA A 81 -11.12 4.51 9.84
C ALA A 81 -11.59 5.80 10.55
N ALA A 82 -11.84 6.88 9.80
CA ALA A 82 -12.32 8.15 10.34
C ALA A 82 -13.77 8.07 10.86
N LEU A 83 -14.65 7.32 10.18
CA LEU A 83 -16.06 7.15 10.58
C LEU A 83 -16.22 6.31 11.85
N TRP A 84 -15.28 5.41 12.12
CA TRP A 84 -15.34 4.48 13.26
C TRP A 84 -14.32 4.79 14.35
N ALA A 85 -13.57 5.89 14.21
CA ALA A 85 -12.72 6.38 15.29
C ALA A 85 -13.61 6.89 16.44
N PRO A 86 -13.43 6.41 17.68
CA PRO A 86 -14.16 6.96 18.81
C PRO A 86 -13.81 8.45 18.96
N GLU A 87 -14.82 9.31 19.16
CA GLU A 87 -14.60 10.74 19.40
C GLU A 87 -13.58 10.93 20.53
N PRO A 88 -12.61 11.85 20.38
CA PRO A 88 -11.75 12.23 21.48
C PRO A 88 -12.64 12.88 22.56
N ARG A 89 -12.74 12.22 23.71
CA ARG A 89 -13.33 12.79 24.94
C ARG A 89 -12.44 13.87 25.52
#